data_AF-A0A961ANR8-F1
#
_entry.id   AF-A0A961ANR8-F1
#
_cell.length_a   1.000
_cell.length_b   1.000
_cell.length_c   1.000
_cell.angle_alpha   90.00
_cell.angle_beta   90.00
_cell.angle_gamma   90.00
#
_symmetry.space_group_name_H-M   'P 1'
#
loop_
_entity.id
_entity.type
_entity.pdbx_description
1 polymer ?
#
loop_
_entity_poly.entity_id
_entity_poly.type
_entity_poly.pdbx_seq_one_letter_code
_entity_poly.pdbx_strand_id
1 'polypeptide(L)'
;ADMGVVLASAEGEMSEGRAQSLLNWVRQGGELVYFLGGTRPYNDWGFRLSEGFGGAIVEGWDVREMPLLEQLGVKVRLSSSASEHRQKMIEARRSLRKKREAREEDSAAGTTDDEADSDREDKDEDDEIDDDEVDLDPEMAKADPLEVKWDGETLKLDVAGAWVFEPTSNLKRKEWGAKADDNGYYVLSLRHGAGRVTLVNHAKPLRNRYLGDEDHGLWLDRMAGEPWKDVWFVSTEEGSFWLLLWQRAGLVVIGVVVLIALWLWMSLPRFGPLRRATEQETGLEETRRFSDHIASLGAFFFGINRSDLLLQAAREAVLARIRQRHPAWLHEAEGDSALMSHLAETSKLPVERVQEAMRPAQPSAVNRRHVMVHLQDLQTLRNAL
;
A
#
# COMPACT_ATOMS: atom_id res chain seq x y z
N ALA A 1 -29.19 18.04 42.66
CA ALA A 1 -27.80 17.74 42.30
C ALA A 1 -27.51 18.56 41.06
N ASP A 2 -26.56 19.49 41.14
CA ASP A 2 -26.07 20.23 39.98
C ASP A 2 -25.52 19.22 38.99
N MET A 3 -26.35 18.84 38.02
CA MET A 3 -25.94 17.99 36.92
C MET A 3 -25.34 18.95 35.89
N GLY A 4 -24.10 18.67 35.49
CA GLY A 4 -23.35 19.49 34.55
C GLY A 4 -23.99 19.59 33.15
N VAL A 5 -23.27 20.23 32.24
CA VAL A 5 -23.64 20.32 30.82
C VAL A 5 -22.72 19.42 30.01
N VAL A 6 -23.29 18.58 29.14
CA VAL A 6 -22.52 17.77 28.20
C VAL A 6 -22.69 18.35 26.79
N LEU A 7 -21.58 18.71 26.17
CA LEU A 7 -21.47 19.13 24.78
C LEU A 7 -21.03 17.91 23.96
N ALA A 8 -21.93 17.34 23.18
CA ALA A 8 -21.68 16.11 22.41
C ALA A 8 -21.72 16.36 20.90
N SER A 9 -20.86 15.65 20.19
CA SER A 9 -20.80 15.64 18.74
C SER A 9 -21.69 14.54 18.14
N ALA A 10 -22.34 14.85 17.02
CA ALA A 10 -22.95 13.88 16.12
C ALA A 10 -21.98 13.35 15.05
N GLU A 11 -20.81 13.99 14.92
CA GLU A 11 -19.78 13.69 13.90
C GLU A 11 -18.91 12.48 14.25
N GLY A 12 -19.38 11.60 15.11
CA GLY A 12 -18.86 10.25 15.22
C GLY A 12 -20.02 9.33 15.51
N GLU A 13 -20.03 8.16 14.90
CA GLU A 13 -21.09 7.17 15.06
C GLU A 13 -21.41 6.98 16.56
N MET A 14 -22.62 7.37 16.95
CA MET A 14 -23.10 7.19 18.31
C MET A 14 -23.95 5.94 18.36
N SER A 15 -23.47 4.91 19.05
CA SER A 15 -24.24 3.69 19.25
C SER A 15 -25.55 3.97 20.01
N GLU A 16 -26.57 3.16 19.72
CA GLU A 16 -27.88 3.28 20.36
C GLU A 16 -27.80 3.22 21.89
N GLY A 17 -26.94 2.35 22.44
CA GLY A 17 -26.74 2.23 23.89
C GLY A 17 -26.13 3.49 24.52
N ARG A 18 -25.23 4.20 23.80
CA ARG A 18 -24.68 5.48 24.25
C ARG A 18 -25.73 6.58 24.21
N ALA A 19 -26.52 6.63 23.14
CA ALA A 19 -27.65 7.57 23.02
C ALA A 19 -28.66 7.38 24.17
N GLN A 20 -29.06 6.13 24.46
CA GLN A 20 -29.96 5.83 25.57
C GLN A 20 -29.36 6.22 26.93
N SER A 21 -28.06 5.97 27.14
CA SER A 21 -27.38 6.34 28.38
C SER A 21 -27.35 7.86 28.60
N LEU A 22 -27.04 8.63 27.55
CA LEU A 22 -27.07 10.10 27.58
C LEU A 22 -28.49 10.61 27.86
N LEU A 23 -29.50 10.10 27.15
CA LEU A 23 -30.89 10.52 27.36
C LEU A 23 -31.40 10.15 28.75
N ASN A 24 -30.99 9.01 29.31
CA ASN A 24 -31.30 8.64 30.70
C ASN A 24 -30.64 9.60 31.71
N TRP A 25 -29.41 10.02 31.46
CA TRP A 25 -28.74 11.05 32.28
C TRP A 25 -29.44 12.40 32.19
N VAL A 26 -29.83 12.85 30.99
CA VAL A 26 -30.63 14.06 30.80
C VAL A 26 -31.97 13.94 31.54
N ARG A 27 -32.61 12.78 31.48
CA ARG A 27 -33.89 12.53 32.17
C ARG A 27 -33.80 12.77 33.68
N GLN A 28 -32.63 12.51 34.28
CA GLN A 28 -32.37 12.73 35.71
C GLN A 28 -32.08 14.20 36.07
N GLY A 29 -31.89 15.07 35.08
CA GLY A 29 -31.67 16.51 35.30
C GLY A 29 -30.46 17.09 34.59
N GLY A 30 -29.71 16.31 33.81
CA GLY A 30 -28.58 16.81 33.03
C GLY A 30 -29.00 17.70 31.85
N GLU A 31 -28.07 18.54 31.39
CA GLU A 31 -28.25 19.36 30.19
C GLU A 31 -27.33 18.84 29.08
N LEU A 32 -27.91 18.47 27.95
CA LEU A 32 -27.18 17.98 26.78
C LEU A 32 -27.29 18.99 25.65
N VAL A 33 -26.17 19.40 25.09
CA VAL A 33 -26.10 20.18 23.87
C VAL A 33 -25.44 19.31 22.80
N TYR A 34 -26.17 19.04 21.73
CA TYR A 34 -25.78 18.09 20.70
C TYR A 34 -25.59 18.80 19.36
N PHE A 35 -24.37 18.76 18.82
CA PHE A 35 -24.02 19.42 17.57
C PHE A 35 -24.07 18.44 16.40
N LEU A 36 -24.83 18.78 15.37
CA LEU A 36 -24.92 17.95 14.18
C LEU A 36 -23.63 17.98 13.36
N GLY A 37 -22.95 19.14 13.25
CA GLY A 37 -21.70 19.27 12.50
C GLY A 37 -20.68 20.22 13.13
N GLY A 38 -19.47 20.29 12.58
CA GLY A 38 -18.46 21.31 12.89
C GLY A 38 -17.58 21.05 14.11
N THR A 39 -17.53 19.82 14.59
CA THR A 39 -16.80 19.38 15.79
C THR A 39 -15.46 18.67 15.49
N ARG A 40 -15.27 18.19 14.27
CA ARG A 40 -14.01 17.64 13.77
C ARG A 40 -13.06 18.78 13.37
N PRO A 41 -11.74 18.53 13.38
CA PRO A 41 -10.76 19.49 12.89
C PRO A 41 -10.83 19.59 11.35
N TYR A 42 -11.73 20.44 10.84
CA TYR A 42 -11.79 20.80 9.42
C TYR A 42 -10.89 22.00 9.14
N ASN A 43 -10.35 22.04 7.93
CA ASN A 43 -9.75 23.27 7.40
C ASN A 43 -10.85 24.33 7.24
N ASP A 44 -10.85 25.37 8.08
CA ASP A 44 -11.78 26.51 8.00
C ASP A 44 -11.66 27.30 6.67
N TRP A 45 -10.55 27.12 5.95
CA TRP A 45 -10.38 27.65 4.60
C TRP A 45 -11.07 26.78 3.54
N GLY A 46 -11.09 25.47 3.80
CA GLY A 46 -11.85 24.50 3.02
C GLY A 46 -13.35 24.73 3.15
N PHE A 47 -13.86 25.19 4.29
CA PHE A 47 -15.29 25.51 4.42
C PHE A 47 -15.78 26.57 3.41
N ARG A 48 -14.91 27.51 2.97
CA ARG A 48 -15.23 28.50 1.92
C ARG A 48 -15.08 27.99 0.49
N LEU A 49 -14.19 27.02 0.24
CA LEU A 49 -14.00 26.41 -1.10
C LEU A 49 -14.92 25.19 -1.30
N SER A 50 -15.13 24.41 -0.25
CA SER A 50 -16.12 23.34 -0.14
C SER A 50 -17.54 23.87 0.07
N GLU A 51 -17.76 25.19 0.01
CA GLU A 51 -19.09 25.80 -0.09
C GLU A 51 -19.68 25.69 -1.51
N GLY A 52 -18.95 25.08 -2.47
CA GLY A 52 -19.52 24.38 -3.63
C GLY A 52 -19.80 22.89 -3.38
N PHE A 53 -19.27 22.33 -2.28
CA PHE A 53 -19.43 20.93 -1.89
C PHE A 53 -20.20 20.82 -0.57
N GLY A 54 -21.49 21.14 -0.67
CA GLY A 54 -22.50 20.33 0.00
C GLY A 54 -22.38 18.83 -0.30
N GLY A 55 -21.47 18.36 -1.17
CA GLY A 55 -21.22 16.94 -1.42
C GLY A 55 -20.40 16.24 -0.33
N ALA A 56 -19.34 16.83 0.21
CA ALA A 56 -18.46 16.11 1.15
C ALA A 56 -19.11 15.87 2.52
N ILE A 57 -20.04 16.73 2.93
CA ILE A 57 -20.83 16.54 4.17
C ILE A 57 -22.12 15.74 3.89
N VAL A 58 -22.59 15.62 2.64
CA VAL A 58 -23.83 14.89 2.30
C VAL A 58 -23.58 13.45 1.85
N GLU A 59 -22.41 13.10 1.31
CA GLU A 59 -22.19 11.77 0.73
C GLU A 59 -21.71 10.71 1.73
N GLY A 60 -21.17 11.10 2.89
CA GLY A 60 -20.69 10.15 3.92
C GLY A 60 -21.55 10.08 5.18
N TRP A 61 -22.53 10.98 5.33
CA TRP A 61 -23.37 11.07 6.52
C TRP A 61 -24.73 10.46 6.23
N ASP A 62 -24.94 9.21 6.64
CA ASP A 62 -26.30 8.70 6.69
C ASP A 62 -27.01 9.31 7.90
N VAL A 63 -27.61 10.48 7.71
CA VAL A 63 -28.49 11.16 8.67
C VAL A 63 -29.62 10.24 9.16
N ARG A 64 -29.87 9.12 8.47
CA ARG A 64 -30.85 8.09 8.82
C ARG A 64 -30.46 7.26 10.06
N GLU A 65 -29.19 7.23 10.47
CA GLU A 65 -28.74 6.44 11.62
C GLU A 65 -28.27 7.34 12.79
N MET A 66 -29.15 8.21 13.27
CA MET A 66 -28.92 9.00 14.48
C MET A 66 -29.84 8.57 15.63
N PRO A 67 -29.42 7.57 16.44
CA PRO A 67 -30.29 6.99 17.48
C PRO A 67 -30.81 8.01 18.50
N LEU A 68 -30.03 9.06 18.79
CA LEU A 68 -30.46 10.11 19.72
C LEU A 68 -31.58 10.98 19.14
N LEU A 69 -31.51 11.31 17.84
CA LEU A 69 -32.55 12.11 17.19
C LEU A 69 -33.83 11.31 16.99
N GLU A 70 -33.70 10.03 16.62
CA GLU A 70 -34.82 9.10 16.50
C GLU A 70 -35.57 8.94 17.82
N GLN A 71 -34.85 8.73 18.94
CA GLN A 71 -35.44 8.63 20.27
C GLN A 71 -36.10 9.93 20.75
N LEU A 72 -35.65 11.09 20.25
CA LEU A 72 -36.27 12.39 20.51
C LEU A 72 -37.43 12.70 19.56
N GLY A 73 -37.66 11.88 18.52
CA GLY A 73 -38.67 12.11 17.49
C GLY A 73 -38.36 13.34 16.62
N VAL A 74 -37.08 13.62 16.39
CA VAL A 74 -36.62 14.74 15.57
C VAL A 74 -36.05 14.21 14.26
N LYS A 75 -36.54 14.73 13.14
CA LYS A 75 -35.99 14.47 11.81
C LYS A 75 -35.03 15.59 11.43
N VAL A 76 -34.12 15.28 10.51
CA VAL A 76 -33.18 16.25 9.97
C VAL A 76 -33.33 16.28 8.46
N ARG A 77 -33.38 17.50 7.91
CA ARG A 77 -33.39 17.73 6.46
C ARG A 77 -32.51 18.93 6.11
N LEU A 78 -32.27 19.14 4.82
CA LEU A 78 -31.66 20.39 4.37
C LEU A 78 -32.64 21.57 4.52
N SER A 79 -32.09 22.75 4.80
CA SER A 79 -32.82 24.02 4.75
C SER A 79 -33.31 24.30 3.33
N SER A 80 -34.35 25.13 3.19
CA SER A 80 -34.85 25.55 1.88
C SER A 80 -33.73 26.15 1.01
N SER A 81 -32.97 27.10 1.55
CA SER A 81 -31.82 27.72 0.88
C SER A 81 -30.77 26.69 0.43
N ALA A 82 -30.39 25.75 1.30
CA ALA A 82 -29.41 24.73 0.95
C ALA A 82 -29.94 23.72 -0.07
N SER A 83 -31.24 23.41 -0.03
CA SER A 83 -31.87 22.51 -1.00
C SER A 83 -31.92 23.10 -2.41
N GLU A 84 -32.23 24.39 -2.53
CA GLU A 84 -32.19 25.13 -3.81
C GLU A 84 -30.77 25.20 -4.36
N HIS A 85 -29.80 25.49 -3.50
CA HIS A 85 -28.39 25.51 -3.89
C HIS A 85 -27.93 24.13 -4.39
N ARG A 86 -28.26 23.05 -3.67
CA ARG A 86 -27.97 21.67 -4.11
C ARG A 86 -28.57 21.36 -5.47
N GLN A 87 -29.79 21.82 -5.73
CA GLN A 87 -30.45 21.58 -7.01
C GLN A 87 -29.76 22.33 -8.16
N LYS A 88 -29.37 23.59 -7.94
CA LYS A 88 -28.56 24.37 -8.90
C LYS A 88 -27.24 23.67 -9.22
N MET A 89 -26.56 23.11 -8.21
CA MET A 89 -25.32 22.35 -8.41
C MET A 89 -25.51 21.08 -9.24
N ILE A 90 -26.58 20.33 -8.98
CA ILE A 90 -26.90 19.13 -9.76
C ILE A 90 -27.19 19.50 -11.23
N GLU A 91 -27.94 20.58 -11.45
CA GLU A 91 -28.24 21.07 -12.79
C GLU A 91 -26.98 21.56 -13.52
N ALA A 92 -26.11 22.30 -12.83
CA ALA A 92 -24.82 22.75 -13.35
C ALA A 92 -23.93 21.56 -13.76
N ARG A 93 -23.73 20.58 -12.87
CA ARG A 93 -22.96 19.35 -13.16
C ARG A 93 -23.54 18.57 -14.34
N ARG A 94 -24.86 18.45 -14.42
CA ARG A 94 -25.54 17.78 -15.53
C ARG A 94 -25.33 18.52 -16.85
N SER A 95 -25.31 19.86 -16.83
CA SER A 95 -25.04 20.69 -18.00
C SER A 95 -23.60 20.56 -18.48
N LEU A 96 -22.63 20.52 -17.54
CA LEU A 96 -21.21 20.30 -17.84
C LEU A 96 -20.98 18.91 -18.43
N ARG A 97 -21.58 17.88 -17.83
CA ARG A 97 -21.53 16.51 -18.35
C ARG A 97 -22.10 16.42 -19.78
N LYS A 98 -23.26 17.04 -20.03
CA LYS A 98 -23.86 17.06 -21.36
C LYS A 98 -23.00 17.81 -22.39
N LYS A 99 -22.34 18.90 -21.96
CA LYS A 99 -21.37 19.64 -22.80
C LYS A 99 -20.14 18.79 -23.12
N ARG A 100 -19.71 17.93 -22.18
CA ARG A 100 -18.61 16.99 -22.38
C ARG A 100 -18.98 15.88 -23.37
N GLU A 101 -20.14 15.24 -23.17
CA GLU A 101 -20.68 14.21 -24.06
C GLU A 101 -20.84 14.74 -25.50
N ALA A 102 -21.30 16.00 -25.67
CA ALA A 102 -21.39 16.64 -26.99
C ALA A 102 -20.00 16.90 -27.62
N ARG A 103 -19.01 17.31 -26.82
CA ARG A 103 -17.63 17.54 -27.32
C ARG A 103 -16.95 16.22 -27.72
N GLU A 104 -17.22 15.14 -26.99
CA GLU A 104 -16.78 13.79 -27.33
C GLU A 104 -17.44 13.28 -28.62
N GLU A 105 -18.76 13.46 -28.79
CA GLU A 105 -19.47 13.10 -30.03
C GLU A 105 -19.00 13.91 -31.25
N ASP A 106 -18.77 15.21 -31.11
CA ASP A 106 -18.23 16.06 -32.19
C ASP A 106 -16.78 15.66 -32.56
N SER A 107 -15.98 15.22 -31.58
CA SER A 107 -14.62 14.71 -31.83
C SER A 107 -14.63 13.34 -32.54
N ALA A 108 -15.61 12.48 -32.23
CA ALA A 108 -15.79 11.18 -32.87
C ALA A 108 -16.41 11.28 -34.28
N ALA A 109 -17.20 12.33 -34.55
CA ALA A 109 -17.78 12.60 -35.86
C ALA A 109 -16.78 13.29 -36.83
N GLY A 110 -15.65 13.79 -36.33
CA GLY A 110 -14.61 14.47 -37.10
C GLY A 110 -13.59 13.56 -37.80
N THR A 111 -13.69 12.22 -37.67
CA THR A 111 -12.74 11.31 -38.32
C THR A 111 -13.23 10.91 -39.72
N THR A 112 -13.10 11.81 -40.68
CA THR A 112 -12.98 11.43 -42.09
C THR A 112 -11.84 12.22 -42.72
N ASP A 113 -10.79 11.47 -43.05
CA ASP A 113 -9.71 11.73 -44.00
C ASP A 113 -8.89 13.01 -43.82
N ASP A 114 -7.68 12.87 -43.27
CA ASP A 114 -6.45 13.25 -43.98
C ASP A 114 -5.20 12.64 -43.30
N GLU A 115 -4.51 11.76 -44.03
CA GLU A 115 -3.14 11.35 -43.75
C GLU A 115 -2.20 12.54 -43.98
N ALA A 116 -1.61 13.11 -42.92
CA ALA A 116 -0.24 13.64 -42.92
C ALA A 116 0.14 14.23 -41.55
N ASP A 117 1.40 13.99 -41.19
CA ASP A 117 2.20 14.62 -40.13
C ASP A 117 2.07 14.05 -38.71
N SER A 118 2.87 13.00 -38.49
CA SER A 118 3.38 12.61 -37.19
C SER A 118 4.29 13.71 -36.65
N ASP A 119 3.79 14.51 -35.70
CA ASP A 119 4.54 15.13 -34.60
C ASP A 119 3.58 16.00 -33.76
N ARG A 120 2.55 15.36 -33.19
CA ARG A 120 1.89 15.88 -32.00
C ARG A 120 1.93 14.78 -30.97
N GLU A 121 2.74 15.01 -29.94
CA GLU A 121 2.70 14.23 -28.71
C GLU A 121 1.26 14.27 -28.21
N ASP A 122 0.54 13.15 -28.39
CA ASP A 122 -0.64 12.82 -27.62
C ASP A 122 -0.19 12.67 -26.17
N LYS A 123 -0.10 13.82 -25.50
CA LYS A 123 -0.33 13.84 -24.08
C LYS A 123 -1.82 13.60 -23.90
N ASP A 124 -2.16 12.33 -23.75
CA ASP A 124 -3.21 11.92 -22.84
C ASP A 124 -2.82 12.44 -21.44
N GLU A 125 -2.91 13.76 -21.25
CA GLU A 125 -3.14 14.33 -19.94
C GLU A 125 -4.53 13.80 -19.59
N ASP A 126 -4.54 12.73 -18.78
CA ASP A 126 -5.63 12.45 -17.87
C ASP A 126 -5.94 13.78 -17.17
N ASP A 127 -6.79 14.58 -17.79
CA ASP A 127 -7.50 15.67 -17.14
C ASP A 127 -8.40 14.98 -16.10
N GLU A 128 -7.79 14.55 -14.97
CA GLU A 128 -8.44 14.62 -13.67
C GLU A 128 -8.84 16.08 -13.49
N ILE A 129 -9.96 16.43 -14.12
CA ILE A 129 -10.65 17.68 -13.85
C ILE A 129 -11.04 17.56 -12.39
N ASP A 130 -10.36 18.31 -11.53
CA ASP A 130 -10.85 18.63 -10.19
C ASP A 130 -12.31 19.06 -10.35
N ASP A 131 -13.24 18.22 -9.91
CA ASP A 131 -14.70 18.46 -9.88
C ASP A 131 -15.09 19.71 -9.02
N ASP A 132 -14.08 20.45 -8.56
CA ASP A 132 -14.12 21.58 -7.64
C ASP A 132 -14.28 22.94 -8.34
N GLU A 133 -14.08 23.04 -9.67
CA GLU A 133 -14.10 24.35 -10.36
C GLU A 133 -15.48 24.69 -10.97
N VAL A 134 -16.50 24.77 -10.11
CA VAL A 134 -17.68 25.59 -10.39
C VAL A 134 -17.56 26.85 -9.54
N ASP A 135 -17.01 27.92 -10.13
CA ASP A 135 -16.92 29.24 -9.51
C ASP A 135 -18.32 29.76 -9.16
N LEU A 136 -18.72 29.53 -7.91
CA LEU A 136 -19.90 30.14 -7.30
C LEU A 136 -19.43 31.14 -6.25
N ASP A 137 -20.06 32.31 -6.31
CA ASP A 137 -19.74 33.48 -5.51
C ASP A 137 -19.70 33.15 -3.99
N PRO A 138 -18.53 33.25 -3.33
CA PRO A 138 -18.35 32.92 -1.91
C PRO A 138 -19.09 33.87 -0.95
N GLU A 139 -19.76 34.92 -1.46
CA GLU A 139 -20.56 35.82 -0.63
C GLU A 139 -21.93 35.24 -0.19
N MET A 140 -22.43 34.17 -0.82
CA MET A 140 -23.77 33.63 -0.53
C MET A 140 -23.90 32.79 0.75
N ALA A 141 -22.79 32.46 1.42
CA ALA A 141 -22.80 31.63 2.65
C ALA A 141 -22.67 32.43 3.95
N LYS A 142 -22.79 33.76 3.90
CA LYS A 142 -23.09 34.54 5.11
C LYS A 142 -24.58 34.35 5.43
N ALA A 143 -24.90 33.28 6.14
CA ALA A 143 -26.19 33.18 6.79
C ALA A 143 -26.35 34.38 7.74
N ASP A 144 -27.49 35.07 7.68
CA ASP A 144 -27.77 36.15 8.62
C ASP A 144 -27.65 35.62 10.05
N PRO A 145 -27.04 36.39 10.98
CA PRO A 145 -26.88 35.96 12.36
C PRO A 145 -28.24 35.64 12.96
N LEU A 146 -28.35 34.44 13.49
CA LEU A 146 -29.59 33.89 14.03
C LEU A 146 -29.82 34.43 15.44
N GLU A 147 -31.00 34.99 15.67
CA GLU A 147 -31.43 35.38 17.02
C GLU A 147 -31.93 34.17 17.80
N VAL A 148 -31.18 33.78 18.83
CA VAL A 148 -31.49 32.66 19.72
C VAL A 148 -31.90 33.19 21.08
N LYS A 149 -33.10 32.81 21.53
CA LYS A 149 -33.56 33.13 22.89
C LYS A 149 -33.11 32.05 23.88
N TRP A 150 -32.05 32.32 24.62
CA TRP A 150 -31.51 31.45 25.66
C TRP A 150 -31.82 32.03 27.04
N ASP A 151 -32.56 31.28 27.87
CA ASP A 151 -32.94 31.68 29.24
C ASP A 151 -33.53 33.10 29.39
N GLY A 152 -34.25 33.56 28.36
CA GLY A 152 -34.95 34.85 28.36
C GLY A 152 -34.13 36.00 27.77
N GLU A 153 -32.86 35.77 27.42
CA GLU A 153 -32.03 36.72 26.70
C GLU A 153 -31.92 36.34 25.22
N THR A 154 -31.87 37.35 24.35
CA THR A 154 -31.67 37.17 22.91
C THR A 154 -30.18 37.27 22.62
N LEU A 155 -29.60 36.22 22.07
CA LEU A 155 -28.20 36.12 21.64
C LEU A 155 -28.13 36.00 20.13
N LYS A 156 -27.17 36.66 19.50
CA LYS A 156 -26.91 36.51 18.06
C LYS A 156 -25.86 35.45 17.82
N LEU A 157 -26.21 34.43 17.03
CA LEU A 157 -25.31 33.32 16.69
C LEU A 157 -25.20 33.15 15.18
N ASP A 158 -23.97 33.06 14.68
CA ASP A 158 -23.66 32.60 13.33
C ASP A 158 -23.50 31.06 13.36
N VAL A 159 -24.61 30.38 13.08
CA VAL A 159 -24.67 28.93 12.92
C VAL A 159 -24.62 28.58 11.43
N ALA A 160 -23.42 28.58 10.86
CA ALA A 160 -23.21 28.13 9.50
C ALA A 160 -23.52 26.63 9.38
N GLY A 161 -24.57 26.26 8.68
CA GLY A 161 -24.87 24.87 8.38
C GLY A 161 -26.10 24.70 7.51
N ALA A 162 -26.11 23.65 6.68
CA ALA A 162 -27.17 23.40 5.72
C ALA A 162 -28.38 22.64 6.29
N TRP A 163 -28.27 22.09 7.50
CA TRP A 163 -29.27 21.19 8.06
C TRP A 163 -30.23 21.90 9.03
N VAL A 164 -31.47 21.44 9.07
CA VAL A 164 -32.49 21.93 9.98
C VAL A 164 -33.17 20.77 10.68
N PHE A 165 -33.53 20.97 11.95
CA PHE A 165 -34.27 20.02 12.75
C PHE A 165 -35.78 20.20 12.55
N GLU A 166 -36.48 19.10 12.33
CA GLU A 166 -37.93 19.04 12.23
C GLU A 166 -38.50 18.14 13.33
N PRO A 167 -39.05 18.73 14.41
CA PRO A 167 -39.68 17.93 15.44
C PRO A 167 -40.98 17.31 14.90
N THR A 168 -41.18 16.01 15.16
CA THR A 168 -42.40 15.30 14.70
C THR A 168 -43.66 15.78 15.42
N SER A 169 -43.51 16.37 16.61
CA SER A 169 -44.59 16.95 17.41
C SER A 169 -44.37 18.44 17.64
N ASN A 170 -45.46 19.18 17.85
CA ASN A 170 -45.39 20.57 18.27
C ASN A 170 -44.60 20.72 19.59
N LEU A 171 -43.87 21.82 19.70
CA LEU A 171 -43.08 22.16 20.89
C LEU A 171 -43.99 22.29 22.12
N LYS A 172 -43.59 21.65 23.21
CA LYS A 172 -44.28 21.70 24.50
C LYS A 172 -43.91 22.97 25.27
N ARG A 173 -44.60 23.21 26.37
CA ARG A 173 -44.34 24.36 27.25
C ARG A 173 -42.89 24.34 27.77
N LYS A 174 -42.16 25.46 27.58
CA LYS A 174 -40.73 25.66 27.90
C LYS A 174 -39.72 24.97 26.96
N GLU A 175 -40.21 24.41 25.84
CA GLU A 175 -39.39 24.07 24.68
C GLU A 175 -39.38 25.26 23.73
N TRP A 176 -38.29 25.44 23.01
CA TRP A 176 -38.11 26.56 22.10
C TRP A 176 -37.16 26.15 20.97
N GLY A 177 -37.22 26.85 19.85
CA GLY A 177 -36.28 26.68 18.77
C GLY A 177 -36.08 27.98 18.01
N ALA A 178 -34.88 28.18 17.49
CA ALA A 178 -34.55 29.26 16.58
C ALA A 178 -34.75 28.77 15.14
N LYS A 179 -35.71 29.38 14.45
CA LYS A 179 -36.19 28.95 13.14
C LYS A 179 -35.19 29.29 12.05
N ALA A 180 -35.05 28.36 11.11
CA ALA A 180 -34.37 28.57 9.83
C ALA A 180 -35.39 28.91 8.74
N ASP A 181 -36.49 28.15 8.69
CA ASP A 181 -37.59 28.30 7.74
C ASP A 181 -38.94 28.00 8.43
N ASP A 182 -40.03 27.88 7.67
CA ASP A 182 -41.39 27.73 8.22
C ASP A 182 -41.52 26.56 9.22
N ASN A 183 -40.83 25.44 8.95
CA ASN A 183 -40.94 24.18 9.69
C ASN A 183 -39.62 23.64 10.28
N GLY A 184 -38.48 24.22 9.93
CA GLY A 184 -37.15 23.78 10.32
C GLY A 184 -36.47 24.73 11.31
N TYR A 185 -35.71 24.16 12.25
CA TYR A 185 -34.99 24.89 13.28
C TYR A 185 -33.48 24.67 13.16
N TYR A 186 -32.66 25.73 13.24
CA TYR A 186 -31.20 25.60 13.34
C TYR A 186 -30.75 25.25 14.76
N VAL A 187 -31.49 25.73 15.77
CA VAL A 187 -31.31 25.39 17.18
C VAL A 187 -32.65 24.94 17.73
N LEU A 188 -32.68 23.79 18.38
CA LEU A 188 -33.91 23.20 18.91
C LEU A 188 -33.69 22.70 20.33
N SER A 189 -34.36 23.32 21.30
CA SER A 189 -34.27 22.94 22.72
C SER A 189 -35.53 22.26 23.21
N LEU A 190 -35.39 20.97 23.55
CA LEU A 190 -36.44 20.06 23.97
C LEU A 190 -36.29 19.68 25.44
N ARG A 191 -37.41 19.42 26.12
CA ARG A 191 -37.37 18.91 27.50
C ARG A 191 -37.35 17.39 27.47
N HIS A 192 -36.43 16.80 28.23
CA HIS A 192 -36.38 15.34 28.41
C HIS A 192 -36.28 15.02 29.89
N GLY A 193 -37.38 14.54 30.48
CA GLY A 193 -37.48 14.31 31.93
C GLY A 193 -37.30 15.60 32.74
N ALA A 194 -36.40 15.56 33.74
CA ALA A 194 -36.06 16.72 34.54
C ALA A 194 -35.10 17.69 33.82
N GLY A 195 -34.31 17.20 32.85
CA GLY A 195 -33.30 17.97 32.12
C GLY A 195 -33.77 18.49 30.75
N ARG A 196 -32.79 18.79 29.90
CA ARG A 196 -32.97 19.44 28.59
C ARG A 196 -31.98 18.89 27.56
N VAL A 197 -32.44 18.74 26.32
CA VAL A 197 -31.59 18.49 25.15
C VAL A 197 -31.70 19.67 24.20
N THR A 198 -30.58 20.30 23.86
CA THR A 198 -30.49 21.36 22.86
C THR A 198 -29.73 20.82 21.65
N LEU A 199 -30.41 20.70 20.53
CA LEU A 199 -29.84 20.32 19.24
C LEU A 199 -29.39 21.57 18.51
N VAL A 200 -28.18 21.55 17.96
CA VAL A 200 -27.57 22.67 17.25
C VAL A 200 -27.03 22.17 15.92
N ASN A 201 -27.36 22.85 14.83
CA ASN A 201 -26.97 22.46 13.47
C ASN A 201 -25.44 22.38 13.33
N HIS A 202 -24.70 23.37 13.84
CA HIS A 202 -23.25 23.40 13.67
C HIS A 202 -22.53 24.01 14.88
N ALA A 203 -21.37 23.48 15.22
CA ALA A 203 -20.55 23.92 16.35
C ALA A 203 -19.65 25.14 16.04
N LYS A 204 -19.88 25.83 14.90
CA LYS A 204 -19.08 27.00 14.48
C LYS A 204 -18.94 28.05 15.59
N PRO A 205 -20.01 28.42 16.34
CA PRO A 205 -19.91 29.36 17.46
C PRO A 205 -18.88 28.98 18.53
N LEU A 206 -18.66 27.68 18.76
CA LEU A 206 -17.76 27.19 19.82
C LEU A 206 -16.33 26.95 19.35
N ARG A 207 -16.03 27.19 18.07
CA ARG A 207 -14.66 27.05 17.55
C ARG A 207 -13.85 28.29 17.91
N ASN A 208 -12.59 28.08 18.33
CA ASN A 208 -11.68 29.15 18.75
C ASN A 208 -11.57 30.33 17.77
N ARG A 209 -11.68 30.06 16.46
CA ARG A 209 -11.61 31.11 15.42
C ARG A 209 -12.80 32.07 15.44
N TYR A 210 -14.00 31.56 15.72
CA TYR A 210 -15.25 32.31 15.63
C TYR A 210 -15.81 32.69 17.01
N LEU A 211 -15.16 32.27 18.10
CA LEU A 211 -15.64 32.52 19.47
C LEU A 211 -15.80 34.02 19.79
N GLY A 212 -15.01 34.88 19.13
CA GLY A 212 -15.08 36.34 19.27
C GLY A 212 -16.10 37.02 18.34
N ASP A 213 -16.77 36.27 17.46
CA ASP A 213 -17.78 36.81 16.55
C ASP A 213 -19.17 36.78 17.23
N GLU A 214 -20.01 37.77 16.90
CA GLU A 214 -21.37 37.95 17.44
C GLU A 214 -21.43 37.73 18.98
N ASP A 215 -22.42 36.99 19.50
CA ASP A 215 -22.56 36.66 20.92
C ASP A 215 -22.11 35.22 21.26
N HIS A 216 -21.21 34.63 20.46
CA HIS A 216 -20.80 33.22 20.61
C HIS A 216 -20.18 32.90 21.99
N GLY A 217 -19.21 33.71 22.43
CA GLY A 217 -18.59 33.53 23.74
C GLY A 217 -19.58 33.74 24.89
N LEU A 218 -20.50 34.69 24.75
CA LEU A 218 -21.56 34.91 25.73
C LEU A 218 -22.50 33.70 25.81
N TRP A 219 -22.85 33.11 24.67
CA TRP A 219 -23.67 31.89 24.66
C TRP A 219 -23.02 30.72 25.38
N LEU A 220 -21.71 30.51 25.21
CA LEU A 220 -20.95 29.49 25.95
C LEU A 220 -20.94 29.75 27.46
N ASP A 221 -20.73 31.00 27.87
CA ASP A 221 -20.79 31.42 29.27
C ASP A 221 -22.17 31.11 29.89
N ARG A 222 -23.25 31.39 29.15
CA ARG A 222 -24.62 31.08 29.60
C ARG A 222 -24.94 29.60 29.66
N MET A 223 -24.31 28.76 28.84
CA MET A 223 -24.41 27.32 29.00
C MET A 223 -23.76 26.84 30.30
N ALA A 224 -22.60 27.39 30.67
CA ALA A 224 -21.96 27.05 31.93
C ALA A 224 -22.80 27.48 33.14
N GLY A 225 -23.56 28.58 32.98
CA GLY A 225 -24.51 29.07 33.98
C GLY A 225 -23.84 29.69 35.21
N GLU A 226 -24.66 30.17 36.14
CA GLU A 226 -24.21 30.71 37.43
C GLU A 226 -24.95 30.01 38.60
N PRO A 227 -24.25 29.34 39.54
CA PRO A 227 -22.81 29.10 39.56
C PRO A 227 -22.35 28.20 38.39
N TRP A 228 -21.07 28.29 38.03
CA TRP A 228 -20.50 27.50 36.93
C TRP A 228 -20.71 26.01 37.18
N LYS A 229 -21.47 25.38 36.27
CA LYS A 229 -21.63 23.93 36.20
C LYS A 229 -20.41 23.31 35.51
N ASP A 230 -20.15 22.04 35.82
CA ASP A 230 -19.15 21.27 35.07
C ASP A 230 -19.60 21.12 33.61
N VAL A 231 -18.80 21.63 32.67
CA VAL A 231 -19.06 21.52 31.23
C VAL A 231 -18.12 20.47 30.63
N TRP A 232 -18.70 19.39 30.09
CA TRP A 232 -17.97 18.26 29.54
C TRP A 232 -18.05 18.26 28.02
N PHE A 233 -16.91 18.34 27.35
CA PHE A 233 -16.82 18.20 25.90
C PHE A 233 -16.60 16.73 25.55
N VAL A 234 -17.58 16.13 24.89
CA VAL A 234 -17.53 14.75 24.39
C VAL A 234 -17.38 14.81 22.88
N SER A 235 -16.13 14.86 22.44
CA SER A 235 -15.77 14.69 21.04
C SER A 235 -15.31 13.26 20.81
N THR A 236 -15.82 12.63 19.75
CA THR A 236 -15.28 11.38 19.23
C THR A 236 -14.04 11.72 18.42
N GLU A 237 -12.91 11.91 19.09
CA GLU A 237 -11.63 11.86 18.39
C GLU A 237 -11.41 10.42 17.93
N GLU A 238 -11.61 10.18 16.63
CA GLU A 238 -10.88 9.14 15.93
C GLU A 238 -9.40 9.55 15.97
N GLY A 239 -8.73 9.27 17.10
CA GLY A 239 -7.30 9.48 17.18
C GLY A 239 -6.65 8.81 15.98
N SER A 240 -5.75 9.54 15.30
CA SER A 240 -5.03 9.05 14.11
C SER A 240 -4.65 7.58 14.32
N PHE A 241 -4.88 6.71 13.33
CA PHE A 241 -4.57 5.28 13.42
C PHE A 241 -3.17 5.04 14.01
N TRP A 242 -2.18 5.87 13.63
CA TRP A 242 -0.83 5.85 14.17
C TRP A 242 -0.75 6.15 15.67
N LEU A 243 -1.49 7.15 16.14
CA LEU A 243 -1.57 7.51 17.56
C LEU A 243 -2.23 6.37 18.36
N LEU A 244 -3.32 5.81 17.83
CA LEU A 244 -4.06 4.72 18.47
C LEU A 244 -3.23 3.42 18.52
N LEU A 245 -2.49 3.14 17.45
CA LEU A 245 -1.54 2.04 17.34
C LEU A 245 -0.39 2.21 18.33
N TRP A 246 0.16 3.42 18.48
CA TRP A 246 1.23 3.67 19.45
C TRP A 246 0.76 3.56 20.90
N GLN A 247 -0.45 4.06 21.20
CA GLN A 247 -1.02 3.98 22.55
C GLN A 247 -1.33 2.55 22.98
N ARG A 248 -1.94 1.74 22.11
CA ARG A 248 -2.36 0.36 22.47
C ARG A 248 -1.31 -0.70 22.18
N ALA A 249 -0.51 -0.52 21.14
CA ALA A 249 0.40 -1.53 20.62
C ALA A 249 1.85 -1.02 20.49
N GLY A 250 2.24 0.05 21.19
CA GLY A 250 3.58 0.62 21.11
C GLY A 250 4.70 -0.40 21.36
N LEU A 251 4.54 -1.29 22.35
CA LEU A 251 5.49 -2.38 22.63
C LEU A 251 5.61 -3.37 21.46
N VAL A 252 4.51 -3.67 20.76
CA VAL A 252 4.50 -4.55 19.59
C VAL A 252 5.19 -3.86 18.42
N VAL A 253 4.91 -2.59 18.18
CA VAL A 253 5.56 -1.81 17.11
C VAL A 253 7.07 -1.74 17.34
N ILE A 254 7.51 -1.45 18.57
CA ILE A 254 8.94 -1.49 18.93
C ILE A 254 9.52 -2.89 18.69
N GLY A 255 8.82 -3.95 19.10
CA GLY A 255 9.24 -5.32 18.86
C GLY A 255 9.42 -5.64 17.38
N VAL A 256 8.48 -5.21 16.53
CA VAL A 256 8.56 -5.36 15.07
C VAL A 256 9.74 -4.58 14.50
N VAL A 257 9.96 -3.33 14.93
CA VAL A 257 11.10 -2.51 14.49
C VAL A 257 12.43 -3.16 14.89
N VAL A 258 12.56 -3.67 16.11
CA VAL A 258 13.75 -4.40 16.57
C VAL A 258 13.94 -5.69 15.76
N LEU A 259 12.86 -6.42 15.48
CA LEU A 259 12.91 -7.65 14.70
C LEU A 259 13.35 -7.36 13.27
N ILE A 260 12.84 -6.29 12.65
CA ILE A 260 13.27 -5.82 11.33
C ILE A 260 14.74 -5.41 11.38
N ALA A 261 15.18 -4.67 12.40
CA ALA A 261 16.58 -4.27 12.54
C ALA A 261 17.52 -5.49 12.69
N LEU A 262 17.14 -6.49 13.49
CA LEU A 262 17.90 -7.74 13.65
C LEU A 262 17.89 -8.57 12.36
N TRP A 263 16.75 -8.63 11.68
CA TRP A 263 16.62 -9.32 10.39
C TRP A 263 17.49 -8.64 9.33
N LEU A 264 17.47 -7.31 9.26
CA LEU A 264 18.32 -6.54 8.36
C LEU A 264 19.79 -6.71 8.73
N TRP A 265 20.12 -6.72 10.02
CA TRP A 265 21.47 -7.01 10.52
C TRP A 265 21.96 -8.41 10.12
N MET A 266 21.07 -9.39 10.08
CA MET A 266 21.37 -10.75 9.66
C MET A 266 21.45 -10.91 8.15
N SER A 267 20.61 -10.18 7.41
CA SER A 267 20.54 -10.19 5.94
C SER A 267 21.54 -9.28 5.27
N LEU A 268 22.13 -8.32 5.99
CA LEU A 268 23.20 -7.48 5.49
C LEU A 268 24.36 -8.39 5.05
N PRO A 269 24.72 -8.41 3.75
CA PRO A 269 25.79 -9.24 3.26
C PRO A 269 27.06 -8.87 4.02
N ARG A 270 27.57 -9.81 4.81
CA ARG A 270 28.83 -9.65 5.51
C ARG A 270 29.93 -9.55 4.47
N PHE A 271 30.39 -8.33 4.18
CA PHE A 271 31.61 -8.08 3.40
C PHE A 271 32.82 -8.46 4.25
N GLY A 272 33.02 -9.76 4.44
CA GLY A 272 34.19 -10.33 5.08
C GLY A 272 34.54 -11.64 4.41
N PRO A 273 35.82 -11.95 4.14
CA PRO A 273 36.21 -13.27 3.72
C PRO A 273 35.84 -14.22 4.85
N LEU A 274 34.73 -14.94 4.64
CA LEU A 274 34.34 -16.09 5.44
C LEU A 274 35.55 -17.01 5.40
N ARG A 275 36.33 -17.05 6.49
CA ARG A 275 37.35 -18.08 6.70
C ARG A 275 36.58 -19.39 6.70
N ARG A 276 36.56 -20.02 5.52
CA ARG A 276 35.88 -21.29 5.29
C ARG A 276 36.50 -22.27 6.26
N ALA A 277 35.73 -22.68 7.25
CA ALA A 277 35.98 -23.90 8.00
C ALA A 277 35.75 -25.09 7.05
N THR A 278 36.60 -25.24 6.04
CA THR A 278 36.53 -26.33 5.06
C THR A 278 37.86 -26.49 4.31
N GLU A 279 38.98 -26.52 5.02
CA GLU A 279 40.26 -26.98 4.44
C GLU A 279 40.28 -28.51 4.22
N GLN A 280 39.27 -29.26 4.71
CA GLN A 280 39.20 -30.73 4.56
C GLN A 280 38.32 -31.24 3.40
N GLU A 281 37.42 -30.45 2.81
CA GLU A 281 36.57 -30.94 1.68
C GLU A 281 37.00 -30.43 0.30
N THR A 282 37.75 -29.32 0.22
CA THR A 282 38.14 -28.71 -1.08
C THR A 282 39.16 -29.52 -1.87
N GLY A 283 40.07 -30.27 -1.22
CA GLY A 283 41.04 -31.11 -1.92
C GLY A 283 40.39 -32.26 -2.69
N LEU A 284 39.32 -32.84 -2.13
CA LEU A 284 38.60 -33.95 -2.77
C LEU A 284 37.62 -33.45 -3.84
N GLU A 285 36.96 -32.30 -3.63
CA GLU A 285 36.05 -31.73 -4.62
C GLU A 285 36.74 -31.16 -5.86
N GLU A 286 37.91 -30.53 -5.72
CA GLU A 286 38.64 -29.98 -6.85
C GLU A 286 39.22 -31.09 -7.76
N THR A 287 39.72 -32.16 -7.15
CA THR A 287 40.17 -33.36 -7.89
C THR A 287 39.00 -34.07 -8.58
N ARG A 288 37.82 -34.13 -7.91
CA ARG A 288 36.60 -34.74 -8.46
C ARG A 288 36.03 -33.92 -9.63
N ARG A 289 36.02 -32.59 -9.53
CA ARG A 289 35.60 -31.71 -10.65
C ARG A 289 36.54 -31.80 -11.85
N PHE A 290 37.84 -31.95 -11.62
CA PHE A 290 38.80 -32.15 -12.72
C PHE A 290 38.62 -33.50 -13.40
N SER A 291 38.41 -34.58 -12.63
CA SER A 291 38.11 -35.90 -13.22
C SER A 291 36.79 -35.91 -13.99
N ASP A 292 35.78 -35.18 -13.52
CA ASP A 292 34.49 -35.06 -14.20
C ASP A 292 34.63 -34.27 -15.52
N HIS A 293 35.48 -33.25 -15.55
CA HIS A 293 35.79 -32.48 -16.76
C HIS A 293 36.58 -33.32 -17.78
N ILE A 294 37.52 -34.15 -17.33
CA ILE A 294 38.23 -35.08 -18.23
C ILE A 294 37.27 -36.15 -18.77
N ALA A 295 36.40 -36.69 -17.92
CA ALA A 295 35.40 -37.69 -18.33
C ALA A 295 34.43 -37.12 -19.37
N SER A 296 33.97 -35.88 -19.19
CA SER A 296 33.08 -35.22 -20.15
C SER A 296 33.78 -34.91 -21.47
N LEU A 297 35.04 -34.49 -21.44
CA LEU A 297 35.85 -34.27 -22.65
C LEU A 297 36.06 -35.59 -23.42
N GLY A 298 36.37 -36.68 -22.72
CA GLY A 298 36.51 -38.01 -23.32
C GLY A 298 35.22 -38.52 -23.95
N ALA A 299 34.07 -38.33 -23.27
CA ALA A 299 32.76 -38.67 -23.81
C ALA A 299 32.40 -37.84 -25.05
N PHE A 300 32.76 -36.55 -25.06
CA PHE A 300 32.55 -35.66 -26.20
C PHE A 300 33.33 -36.11 -27.44
N PHE A 301 34.64 -36.37 -27.31
CA PHE A 301 35.47 -36.84 -28.43
C PHE A 301 35.03 -38.20 -28.98
N PHE A 302 34.54 -39.08 -28.10
CA PHE A 302 33.93 -40.35 -28.50
C PHE A 302 32.60 -40.12 -29.25
N GLY A 303 31.76 -39.20 -28.78
CA GLY A 303 30.48 -38.85 -29.41
C GLY A 303 30.60 -38.26 -30.81
N ILE A 304 31.63 -37.44 -31.07
CA ILE A 304 31.91 -36.86 -32.40
C ILE A 304 32.67 -37.83 -33.34
N ASN A 305 32.82 -39.10 -32.94
CA ASN A 305 33.53 -40.14 -33.68
C ASN A 305 35.01 -39.80 -34.00
N ARG A 306 35.65 -38.98 -33.15
CA ARG A 306 37.07 -38.58 -33.26
C ARG A 306 37.94 -39.30 -32.22
N SER A 307 37.79 -40.61 -32.14
CA SER A 307 38.58 -41.47 -31.25
C SER A 307 40.05 -41.60 -31.69
N ASP A 308 40.35 -41.23 -32.93
CA ASP A 308 41.70 -41.10 -33.49
C ASP A 308 42.54 -40.11 -32.70
N LEU A 309 41.98 -38.96 -32.35
CA LEU A 309 42.68 -37.91 -31.59
C LEU A 309 43.00 -38.36 -30.15
N LEU A 310 42.08 -39.10 -29.51
CA LEU A 310 42.31 -39.64 -28.16
C LEU A 310 43.44 -40.68 -28.15
N LEU A 311 43.45 -41.59 -29.14
CA LEU A 311 44.48 -42.61 -29.26
C LEU A 311 45.83 -42.01 -29.63
N GLN A 312 45.86 -41.00 -30.51
CA GLN A 312 47.08 -40.28 -30.85
C GLN A 312 47.66 -39.55 -29.63
N ALA A 313 46.84 -38.81 -28.87
CA ALA A 313 47.29 -38.12 -27.67
C ALA A 313 47.82 -39.10 -26.60
N ALA A 314 47.17 -40.25 -26.43
CA ALA A 314 47.64 -41.30 -25.53
C ALA A 314 48.99 -41.88 -25.97
N ARG A 315 49.18 -42.13 -27.27
CA ARG A 315 50.45 -42.61 -27.84
C ARG A 315 51.56 -41.58 -27.67
N GLU A 316 51.30 -40.31 -27.95
CA GLU A 316 52.27 -39.23 -27.77
C GLU A 316 52.69 -39.10 -26.30
N ALA A 317 51.77 -39.29 -25.36
CA ALA A 317 52.09 -39.33 -23.94
C ALA A 317 53.01 -40.50 -23.55
N VAL A 318 52.82 -41.68 -24.16
CA VAL A 318 53.74 -42.82 -23.99
C VAL A 318 55.11 -42.46 -24.55
N LEU A 319 55.19 -41.99 -25.80
CA LEU A 319 56.45 -41.62 -26.44
C LEU A 319 57.19 -40.50 -25.69
N ALA A 320 56.48 -39.50 -25.18
CA ALA A 320 57.05 -38.44 -24.36
C ALA A 320 57.68 -38.99 -23.07
N ARG A 321 57.04 -39.98 -22.44
CA ARG A 321 57.56 -40.62 -21.24
C ARG A 321 58.78 -41.50 -21.52
N ILE A 322 58.79 -42.20 -22.65
CA ILE A 322 59.98 -42.94 -23.11
C ILE A 322 61.14 -41.96 -23.35
N ARG A 323 60.91 -40.83 -24.03
CA ARG A 323 61.94 -39.80 -24.24
C ARG A 323 62.51 -39.24 -22.92
N GLN A 324 61.68 -39.13 -21.90
CA GLN A 324 62.10 -38.62 -20.59
C GLN A 324 62.88 -39.63 -19.76
N ARG A 325 62.47 -40.91 -19.75
CA ARG A 325 63.04 -41.94 -18.83
C ARG A 325 64.04 -42.88 -19.50
N HIS A 326 63.86 -43.18 -20.78
CA HIS A 326 64.66 -44.13 -21.53
C HIS A 326 65.03 -43.60 -22.93
N PRO A 327 65.81 -42.50 -23.02
CA PRO A 327 66.17 -41.88 -24.29
C PRO A 327 67.00 -42.80 -25.21
N ALA A 328 67.75 -43.75 -24.63
CA ALA A 328 68.54 -44.74 -25.37
C ALA A 328 67.68 -45.68 -26.23
N TRP A 329 66.46 -46.01 -25.79
CA TRP A 329 65.56 -46.91 -26.53
C TRP A 329 65.06 -46.31 -27.85
N LEU A 330 65.05 -44.98 -27.97
CA LEU A 330 64.72 -44.31 -29.24
C LEU A 330 65.92 -44.21 -30.20
N HIS A 331 67.15 -44.30 -29.70
CA HIS A 331 68.37 -44.18 -30.52
C HIS A 331 68.83 -45.54 -31.05
N GLU A 332 68.58 -46.62 -30.31
CA GLU A 332 68.94 -47.99 -30.68
C GLU A 332 67.91 -48.67 -31.59
N ALA A 333 66.70 -48.10 -31.68
CA ALA A 333 65.63 -48.55 -32.54
C ALA A 333 65.80 -48.04 -33.98
N GLU A 334 66.72 -48.60 -34.75
CA GLU A 334 66.76 -48.44 -36.23
C GLU A 334 65.60 -49.17 -36.94
N GLY A 335 64.75 -49.86 -36.19
CA GLY A 335 63.46 -50.37 -36.63
C GLY A 335 62.46 -50.42 -35.48
N ASP A 336 61.17 -50.22 -35.80
CA ASP A 336 60.07 -50.25 -34.82
C ASP A 336 60.06 -51.54 -33.96
N SER A 337 60.63 -52.65 -34.45
CA SER A 337 60.62 -53.97 -33.79
C SER A 337 61.42 -54.05 -32.47
N ALA A 338 62.56 -53.36 -32.35
CA ALA A 338 63.38 -53.40 -31.13
C ALA A 338 62.69 -52.63 -29.98
N LEU A 339 62.11 -51.47 -30.28
CA LEU A 339 61.34 -50.68 -29.33
C LEU A 339 60.12 -51.43 -28.80
N MET A 340 59.38 -52.14 -29.67
CA MET A 340 58.21 -52.91 -29.26
C MET A 340 58.58 -54.08 -28.34
N SER A 341 59.77 -54.67 -28.52
CA SER A 341 60.25 -55.77 -27.68
C SER A 341 60.58 -55.28 -26.26
N HIS A 342 61.29 -54.15 -26.14
CA HIS A 342 61.56 -53.53 -24.84
C HIS A 342 60.30 -53.08 -24.11
N LEU A 343 59.32 -52.56 -24.85
CA LEU A 343 58.02 -52.18 -24.29
C LEU A 343 57.20 -53.40 -23.85
N ALA A 344 57.24 -54.50 -24.60
CA ALA A 344 56.56 -55.74 -24.23
C ALA A 344 57.16 -56.37 -22.96
N GLU A 345 58.49 -56.38 -22.83
CA GLU A 345 59.18 -56.87 -21.64
C GLU A 345 58.83 -56.03 -20.40
N THR A 346 58.84 -54.70 -20.54
CA THR A 346 58.57 -53.77 -19.43
C THR A 346 57.10 -53.79 -18.99
N SER A 347 56.16 -53.85 -19.94
CA SER A 347 54.72 -53.82 -19.68
C SER A 347 54.07 -55.19 -19.47
N LYS A 348 54.81 -56.28 -19.71
CA LYS A 348 54.33 -57.68 -19.70
C LYS A 348 53.15 -57.94 -20.65
N LEU A 349 53.00 -57.11 -21.69
CA LEU A 349 52.02 -57.30 -22.74
C LEU A 349 52.63 -58.10 -23.89
N PRO A 350 51.84 -58.95 -24.60
CA PRO A 350 52.29 -59.61 -25.82
C PRO A 350 52.77 -58.58 -26.87
N VAL A 351 53.86 -58.90 -27.56
CA VAL A 351 54.50 -58.00 -28.54
C VAL A 351 53.51 -57.56 -29.63
N GLU A 352 52.58 -58.44 -30.02
CA GLU A 352 51.54 -58.16 -31.01
C GLU A 352 50.57 -57.08 -30.53
N ARG A 353 50.22 -57.07 -29.23
CA ARG A 353 49.33 -56.04 -28.66
C ARG A 353 50.03 -54.71 -28.50
N VAL A 354 51.33 -54.72 -28.22
CA VAL A 354 52.15 -53.51 -28.16
C VAL A 354 52.29 -52.89 -29.56
N GLN A 355 52.54 -53.71 -30.59
CA GLN A 355 52.60 -53.27 -31.98
C GLN A 355 51.28 -52.64 -32.45
N GLU A 356 50.16 -53.29 -32.15
CA GLU A 356 48.83 -52.80 -32.54
C GLU A 356 48.44 -51.53 -31.77
N ALA A 357 48.81 -51.42 -30.48
CA ALA A 357 48.59 -50.21 -29.68
C ALA A 357 49.45 -49.02 -30.14
N MET A 358 50.69 -49.26 -30.58
CA MET A 358 51.62 -48.23 -31.05
C MET A 358 51.47 -47.88 -32.54
N ARG A 359 50.56 -48.53 -33.27
CA ARG A 359 50.27 -48.18 -34.67
C ARG A 359 49.61 -46.80 -34.77
N PRO A 360 49.92 -45.97 -35.78
CA PRO A 360 49.22 -44.68 -35.97
C PRO A 360 47.71 -44.91 -36.10
N ALA A 361 46.94 -44.12 -35.35
CA ALA A 361 45.48 -44.21 -35.37
C ALA A 361 44.97 -43.84 -36.77
N GLN A 362 44.18 -44.74 -37.38
CA GLN A 362 43.55 -44.48 -38.67
C GLN A 362 42.11 -43.99 -38.45
N PRO A 363 41.62 -43.02 -39.24
CA PRO A 363 40.23 -42.57 -39.20
C PRO A 363 39.36 -43.65 -39.83
N SER A 364 38.90 -44.60 -39.04
CA SER A 364 37.97 -45.64 -39.46
C SER A 364 36.95 -45.87 -38.35
N ALA A 365 35.75 -46.34 -38.69
CA ALA A 365 34.67 -46.57 -37.72
C ALA A 365 35.05 -47.70 -36.75
N VAL A 366 35.82 -47.37 -35.71
CA VAL A 366 36.33 -48.34 -34.74
C VAL A 366 35.23 -48.66 -33.73
N ASN A 367 34.96 -49.95 -33.55
CA ASN A 367 34.05 -50.47 -32.53
C ASN A 367 34.45 -49.95 -31.13
N ARG A 368 33.48 -49.46 -30.34
CA ARG A 368 33.70 -48.88 -28.99
C ARG A 368 34.61 -49.73 -28.09
N ARG A 369 34.47 -51.06 -28.16
CA ARG A 369 35.30 -51.99 -27.37
C ARG A 369 36.76 -51.95 -27.81
N HIS A 370 37.02 -51.83 -29.10
CA HIS A 370 38.36 -51.81 -29.65
C HIS A 370 39.11 -50.53 -29.24
N VAL A 371 38.45 -49.36 -29.30
CA VAL A 371 39.02 -48.10 -28.78
C VAL A 371 39.35 -48.19 -27.29
N MET A 372 38.44 -48.76 -26.49
CA MET A 372 38.63 -48.92 -25.04
C MET A 372 39.84 -49.81 -24.74
N VAL A 373 39.95 -50.96 -25.42
CA VAL A 373 41.06 -51.91 -25.25
C VAL A 373 42.39 -51.28 -25.68
N HIS A 374 42.42 -50.58 -26.81
CA HIS A 374 43.63 -49.87 -27.26
C HIS A 374 44.07 -48.77 -26.29
N LEU A 375 43.12 -47.99 -25.77
CA LEU A 375 43.43 -46.93 -24.80
C LEU A 375 43.93 -47.53 -23.47
N GLN A 376 43.38 -48.66 -23.04
CA GLN A 376 43.85 -49.40 -21.86
C GLN A 376 45.27 -49.95 -22.07
N ASP A 377 45.55 -50.52 -23.23
CA ASP A 377 46.88 -51.06 -23.57
C ASP A 377 47.92 -49.92 -23.59
N LEU A 378 47.60 -48.75 -24.17
CA LEU A 378 48.45 -47.55 -24.15
C LEU A 378 48.65 -46.96 -22.74
N GLN A 379 47.60 -46.94 -21.90
CA GLN A 379 47.73 -46.50 -20.50
C GLN A 379 48.59 -47.47 -19.68
N THR A 380 48.47 -48.77 -19.93
CA THR A 380 49.29 -49.81 -19.28
C THR A 380 50.76 -49.64 -19.66
N LEU A 381 51.05 -49.40 -20.95
CA LEU A 381 52.39 -49.06 -21.43
C LEU A 381 52.93 -47.79 -20.73
N ARG A 382 52.12 -46.72 -20.67
CA ARG A 382 52.52 -45.46 -20.03
C ARG A 382 52.84 -45.61 -18.54
N ASN A 383 52.08 -46.43 -17.83
CA ASN A 383 52.24 -46.61 -16.39
C ASN A 383 53.40 -47.56 -16.04
N ALA A 384 53.75 -48.48 -16.95
CA ALA A 384 54.90 -49.38 -16.80
C ALA A 384 56.25 -48.67 -17.03
N LEU A 385 56.25 -47.57 -17.79
CA LEU A 385 57.39 -46.66 -18.02
C LEU A 385 57.56 -45.66 -16.87
#